data_AF-A0A6C0CXY0-F1
#
_entry.id   AF-A0A6C0CXY0-F1
#
_cell.length_a   1.000
_cell.length_b   1.000
_cell.length_c   1.000
_cell.angle_alpha   90.00
_cell.angle_beta   90.00
_cell.angle_gamma   90.00
#
_symmetry.space_group_name_H-M   'P 1'
#
loop_
_entity.id
_entity.type
_entity.pdbx_description
1 polymer ?
#
loop_
_entity_poly.entity_id
_entity_poly.type
_entity_poly.pdbx_seq_one_letter_code
_entity_poly.pdbx_strand_id
1 'polypeptide(L)'
;MSTLTTLGICKVYNYPFMNPTLTNEVLYNRFCFMIRNLILVVTEVVLLFTYIFHPTLDKNRHGLLETTKNLSLYVLYAEFFYYVYHRWIHKNPLYKYIHGQHHVATIVYPFDTFYIGLIDFQFLIFSLGTPMLMLNLNLLEHVLALYYYITVSYLSHSKLFYNHHYIHHKYFIYNFCFSIPIFDIMFGTYKEKMIEQ
;
A
#
# COMPACT_ATOMS: atom_id res chain seq x y z
N MET A 1 2.82 -13.91 -4.70
CA MET A 1 2.68 -14.56 -3.37
C MET A 1 1.73 -13.82 -2.46
N SER A 2 1.87 -12.50 -2.26
CA SER A 2 1.00 -11.70 -1.37
C SER A 2 -0.52 -11.81 -1.63
N THR A 3 -0.95 -11.83 -2.90
CA THR A 3 -2.38 -12.04 -3.24
C THR A 3 -2.89 -13.40 -2.77
N LEU A 4 -2.11 -14.48 -3.00
CA LEU A 4 -2.47 -15.83 -2.54
C LEU A 4 -2.46 -15.93 -1.01
N THR A 5 -1.48 -15.32 -0.35
CA THR A 5 -1.44 -15.23 1.12
C THR A 5 -2.71 -14.55 1.63
N THR A 6 -3.07 -13.40 1.07
CA THR A 6 -4.25 -12.64 1.51
C THR A 6 -5.54 -13.40 1.23
N LEU A 7 -5.67 -14.05 0.07
CA LEU A 7 -6.80 -14.94 -0.25
C LEU A 7 -6.93 -16.08 0.76
N GLY A 8 -5.81 -16.72 1.11
CA GLY A 8 -5.76 -17.77 2.13
C GLY A 8 -6.23 -17.28 3.49
N ILE A 9 -5.73 -16.12 3.93
CA ILE A 9 -6.17 -15.48 5.18
C ILE A 9 -7.68 -15.18 5.13
N CYS A 10 -8.16 -14.53 4.07
CA CYS A 10 -9.58 -14.22 3.91
C CYS A 10 -10.45 -15.48 4.00
N LYS A 11 -10.02 -16.59 3.37
CA LYS A 11 -10.71 -17.88 3.44
C LYS A 11 -10.73 -18.45 4.86
N VAL A 12 -9.62 -18.39 5.60
CA VAL A 12 -9.54 -18.88 6.99
C VAL A 12 -10.47 -18.10 7.91
N TYR A 13 -10.59 -16.79 7.73
CA TYR A 13 -11.43 -15.92 8.56
C TYR A 13 -12.87 -15.75 8.03
N ASN A 14 -13.25 -16.47 6.97
CA ASN A 14 -14.54 -16.33 6.29
C ASN A 14 -14.86 -14.87 5.91
N TYR A 15 -13.84 -14.12 5.47
CA TYR A 15 -13.97 -12.72 5.04
C TYR A 15 -13.96 -12.65 3.52
N PRO A 16 -14.86 -11.88 2.90
CA PRO A 16 -14.91 -11.79 1.44
C PRO A 16 -13.72 -10.98 0.91
N PHE A 17 -12.98 -11.54 -0.05
CA PHE A 17 -11.85 -10.85 -0.69
C PHE A 17 -12.31 -9.72 -1.61
N MET A 18 -13.48 -9.89 -2.22
CA MET A 18 -14.16 -8.92 -3.09
C MET A 18 -15.46 -8.49 -2.43
N ASN A 19 -15.91 -7.26 -2.70
CA ASN A 19 -17.18 -6.80 -2.18
C ASN A 19 -18.36 -7.68 -2.68
N PRO A 20 -19.09 -8.36 -1.78
CA PRO A 20 -20.18 -9.26 -2.17
C PRO A 20 -21.42 -8.54 -2.71
N THR A 21 -21.52 -7.22 -2.57
CA THR A 21 -22.67 -6.43 -3.03
C THR A 21 -22.49 -5.84 -4.43
N LEU A 22 -21.31 -6.00 -5.06
CA LEU A 22 -21.08 -5.50 -6.41
C LEU A 22 -21.73 -6.40 -7.46
N THR A 23 -22.27 -5.80 -8.51
CA THR A 23 -22.74 -6.54 -9.68
C THR A 23 -21.54 -7.10 -10.46
N ASN A 24 -21.77 -8.19 -11.20
CA ASN A 24 -20.74 -8.80 -12.05
C ASN A 24 -20.16 -7.80 -13.07
N GLU A 25 -20.99 -6.90 -13.60
CA GLU A 25 -20.57 -5.86 -14.53
C GLU A 25 -19.58 -4.87 -13.88
N VAL A 26 -19.90 -4.37 -12.67
CA VAL A 26 -19.00 -3.46 -11.95
C VAL A 26 -17.70 -4.17 -11.60
N LEU A 27 -17.78 -5.43 -11.16
CA LEU A 27 -16.60 -6.23 -10.83
C LEU A 27 -15.70 -6.44 -12.06
N TYR A 28 -16.29 -6.78 -13.21
CA TYR A 28 -15.57 -6.94 -14.47
C TYR A 28 -14.87 -5.64 -14.90
N ASN A 29 -15.57 -4.51 -14.84
CA ASN A 29 -15.01 -3.21 -15.20
C ASN A 29 -13.83 -2.82 -14.28
N ARG A 30 -13.95 -3.07 -12.97
CA ARG A 30 -12.85 -2.87 -12.02
C ARG A 30 -11.67 -3.77 -12.33
N PHE A 31 -11.92 -5.06 -12.58
CA PHE A 31 -10.87 -6.02 -12.93
C PHE A 31 -10.11 -5.59 -14.20
N CYS A 32 -10.82 -5.26 -15.28
CA CYS A 32 -10.20 -4.78 -16.52
C CYS A 32 -9.38 -3.50 -16.31
N PHE A 33 -9.89 -2.54 -15.52
CA PHE A 33 -9.16 -1.34 -15.16
C PHE A 33 -7.85 -1.64 -14.43
N MET A 34 -7.90 -2.52 -13.43
CA MET A 34 -6.73 -2.91 -12.65
C MET A 34 -5.71 -3.67 -13.49
N ILE A 35 -6.13 -4.62 -14.32
CA ILE A 35 -5.20 -5.36 -15.20
C ILE A 35 -4.48 -4.43 -16.16
N ARG A 36 -5.20 -3.49 -16.79
CA ARG A 36 -4.58 -2.50 -17.68
C ARG A 36 -3.50 -1.68 -16.96
N ASN A 37 -3.81 -1.17 -15.77
CA ASN A 37 -2.85 -0.37 -15.01
C ASN A 37 -1.70 -1.23 -14.49
N LEU A 38 -1.98 -2.45 -14.03
CA LEU A 38 -1.00 -3.38 -13.50
C LEU A 38 0.05 -3.76 -14.54
N ILE A 39 -0.32 -3.97 -15.81
CA ILE A 39 0.65 -4.26 -16.87
C ILE A 39 1.66 -3.12 -17.00
N LEU A 40 1.18 -1.87 -17.07
CA LEU A 40 2.04 -0.70 -17.19
C LEU A 40 2.94 -0.53 -15.96
N VAL A 41 2.36 -0.65 -14.76
CA VAL A 41 3.08 -0.53 -13.49
C VAL A 41 4.12 -1.63 -13.32
N VAL A 42 3.80 -2.88 -13.67
CA VAL A 42 4.75 -3.99 -13.58
C VAL A 42 5.90 -3.78 -14.56
N THR A 43 5.62 -3.37 -15.80
CA THR A 43 6.68 -3.05 -16.77
C THR A 43 7.58 -1.95 -16.24
N GLU A 44 7.01 -0.87 -15.73
CA GLU A 44 7.77 0.24 -15.15
C GLU A 44 8.60 -0.19 -13.94
N VAL A 45 8.02 -0.90 -12.98
CA VAL A 45 8.73 -1.37 -11.79
C VAL A 45 9.86 -2.32 -12.17
N VAL A 46 9.68 -3.19 -13.18
CA VAL A 46 10.75 -4.06 -13.68
C VAL A 46 11.88 -3.24 -14.29
N LEU A 47 11.58 -2.21 -15.08
CA LEU A 47 12.59 -1.33 -15.66
C LEU A 47 13.33 -0.52 -14.58
N LEU A 48 12.59 0.14 -13.68
CA LEU A 48 13.17 0.87 -12.54
C LEU A 48 14.02 -0.04 -11.66
N PHE A 49 13.54 -1.24 -11.36
CA PHE A 49 14.31 -2.20 -10.59
C PHE A 49 15.58 -2.61 -11.32
N THR A 50 15.50 -2.99 -12.60
CA THR A 50 16.65 -3.48 -13.36
C THR A 50 17.74 -2.42 -13.52
N TYR A 51 17.35 -1.17 -13.84
CA TYR A 51 18.30 -0.13 -14.22
C TYR A 51 18.66 0.83 -13.09
N ILE A 52 17.81 0.98 -12.07
CA ILE A 52 18.02 1.96 -11.00
C ILE A 52 18.23 1.25 -9.66
N PHE A 53 17.28 0.43 -9.21
CA PHE A 53 17.32 -0.08 -7.84
C PHE A 53 18.28 -1.27 -7.65
N HIS A 54 18.29 -2.25 -8.56
CA HIS A 54 19.13 -3.44 -8.45
C HIS A 54 20.63 -3.12 -8.39
N PRO A 55 21.17 -2.17 -9.18
CA PRO A 55 22.57 -1.74 -9.05
C PRO A 55 22.93 -1.14 -7.69
N THR A 56 21.96 -0.61 -6.93
CA THR A 56 22.19 -0.02 -5.60
C THR A 56 22.14 -1.03 -4.45
N LEU A 57 21.71 -2.27 -4.71
CA LEU A 57 21.62 -3.29 -3.67
C LEU A 57 23.01 -3.80 -3.25
N ASP A 58 23.19 -4.02 -1.95
CA ASP A 58 24.36 -4.72 -1.43
C ASP A 58 24.34 -6.17 -1.94
N LYS A 59 25.49 -6.61 -2.45
CA LYS A 59 25.72 -7.97 -2.91
C LYS A 59 26.08 -8.91 -1.76
N ASN A 60 26.46 -8.36 -0.61
CA ASN A 60 26.82 -9.11 0.57
C ASN A 60 25.58 -9.60 1.31
N ARG A 61 25.74 -10.71 2.03
CA ARG A 61 24.74 -11.17 2.98
C ARG A 61 24.85 -10.34 4.24
N HIS A 62 23.71 -9.87 4.74
CA HIS A 62 23.63 -9.23 6.04
C HIS A 62 23.32 -10.26 7.14
N GLY A 63 23.87 -10.04 8.33
CA GLY A 63 23.48 -10.78 9.52
C GLY A 63 22.14 -10.29 10.05
N LEU A 64 21.54 -11.06 10.97
CA LEU A 64 20.20 -10.79 11.52
C LEU A 64 20.03 -9.35 12.08
N LEU A 65 21.04 -8.84 12.78
CA LEU A 65 21.01 -7.50 13.36
C LEU A 65 20.91 -6.42 12.27
N GLU A 66 21.75 -6.54 11.24
CA GLU A 66 21.77 -5.58 10.13
C GLU A 66 20.48 -5.66 9.31
N THR A 67 20.00 -6.88 9.01
CA THR A 67 18.70 -7.09 8.35
C THR A 67 17.55 -6.48 9.14
N THR A 68 17.52 -6.67 10.46
CA THR A 68 16.47 -6.09 11.31
C THR A 68 16.54 -4.56 11.31
N LYS A 69 17.74 -3.98 11.42
CA LYS A 69 17.97 -2.54 11.33
C LYS A 69 17.47 -1.99 9.99
N ASN A 70 17.88 -2.63 8.89
CA ASN A 70 17.53 -2.23 7.53
C ASN A 70 16.02 -2.28 7.28
N LEU A 71 15.36 -3.38 7.67
CA LEU A 71 13.91 -3.51 7.52
C LEU A 71 13.15 -2.50 8.39
N SER A 72 13.61 -2.24 9.62
CA SER A 72 12.97 -1.25 10.51
C SER A 72 13.09 0.16 9.93
N LEU A 73 14.27 0.53 9.43
CA LEU A 73 14.49 1.82 8.76
C LEU A 73 13.70 1.91 7.45
N TYR A 74 13.62 0.82 6.68
CA TYR A 74 12.81 0.78 5.47
C TYR A 74 11.35 1.07 5.78
N VAL A 75 10.79 0.41 6.80
CA VAL A 75 9.42 0.66 7.24
C VAL A 75 9.24 2.13 7.63
N LEU A 76 10.15 2.68 8.45
CA LEU A 76 10.07 4.09 8.86
C LEU A 76 10.08 5.05 7.67
N TYR A 77 10.98 4.87 6.69
CA TYR A 77 11.04 5.74 5.52
C TYR A 77 9.86 5.57 4.58
N ALA A 78 9.43 4.34 4.31
CA ALA A 78 8.26 4.09 3.47
C ALA A 78 6.99 4.69 4.08
N GLU A 79 6.78 4.52 5.40
CA GLU A 79 5.68 5.16 6.12
C GLU A 79 5.75 6.69 6.04
N PHE A 80 6.96 7.27 6.12
CA PHE A 80 7.14 8.72 6.05
C PHE A 80 6.78 9.26 4.67
N PHE A 81 7.36 8.72 3.61
CA PHE A 81 7.11 9.18 2.24
C PHE A 81 5.65 8.98 1.85
N TYR A 82 5.08 7.83 2.21
CA TYR A 82 3.67 7.56 1.97
C TYR A 82 2.78 8.54 2.74
N TYR A 83 3.03 8.75 4.04
CA TYR A 83 2.28 9.69 4.86
C TYR A 83 2.28 11.11 4.27
N VAL A 84 3.46 11.60 3.85
CA VAL A 84 3.61 12.93 3.27
C VAL A 84 2.80 13.06 1.99
N TYR A 85 2.95 12.11 1.05
CA TYR A 85 2.18 12.11 -0.19
C TYR A 85 0.67 12.01 0.09
N HIS A 86 0.26 11.03 0.88
CA HIS A 86 -1.12 10.69 1.11
C HIS A 86 -1.86 11.84 1.80
N ARG A 87 -1.26 12.44 2.84
CA ARG A 87 -1.82 13.63 3.48
C ARG A 87 -1.85 14.84 2.54
N TRP A 88 -0.82 15.04 1.72
CA TRP A 88 -0.78 16.13 0.76
C TRP A 88 -1.90 16.01 -0.27
N ILE A 89 -2.09 14.83 -0.87
CA ILE A 89 -3.08 14.67 -1.93
C ILE A 89 -4.50 14.88 -1.42
N HIS A 90 -4.83 14.42 -0.21
CA HIS A 90 -6.14 14.64 0.42
C HIS A 90 -6.46 16.10 0.74
N LYS A 91 -5.44 16.97 0.86
CA LYS A 91 -5.60 18.41 1.04
C LYS A 91 -5.58 19.19 -0.27
N ASN A 92 -5.22 18.54 -1.37
CA ASN A 92 -4.99 19.19 -2.65
C ASN A 92 -6.21 19.06 -3.58
N PRO A 93 -6.58 20.10 -4.35
CA PRO A 93 -7.63 20.00 -5.37
C PRO A 93 -7.42 18.86 -6.40
N LEU A 94 -6.17 18.45 -6.62
CA LEU A 94 -5.80 17.33 -7.50
C LEU A 94 -6.30 15.97 -6.99
N TYR A 95 -6.74 15.86 -5.73
CA TYR A 95 -7.33 14.66 -5.15
C TYR A 95 -8.30 13.97 -6.10
N LYS A 96 -9.25 14.72 -6.67
CA LYS A 96 -10.32 14.17 -7.51
C LYS A 96 -9.79 13.42 -8.75
N TYR A 97 -8.62 13.78 -9.23
CA TYR A 97 -8.03 13.23 -10.46
C TYR A 97 -7.00 12.13 -10.19
N ILE A 98 -6.34 12.16 -9.03
CA ILE A 98 -5.25 11.24 -8.70
C ILE A 98 -5.75 10.15 -7.76
N HIS A 99 -6.27 10.53 -6.59
CA HIS A 99 -6.56 9.61 -5.49
C HIS A 99 -8.07 9.37 -5.26
N GLY A 100 -8.94 10.19 -5.86
CA GLY A 100 -10.40 10.07 -5.72
C GLY A 100 -10.96 8.75 -6.24
N GLN A 101 -10.30 8.16 -7.24
CA GLN A 101 -10.67 6.84 -7.78
C GLN A 101 -10.55 5.73 -6.74
N HIS A 102 -9.51 5.78 -5.90
CA HIS A 102 -9.27 4.86 -4.79
C HIS A 102 -10.41 4.89 -3.77
N HIS A 103 -10.90 6.09 -3.50
CA HIS A 103 -11.93 6.37 -2.50
C HIS A 103 -13.37 6.24 -2.99
N VAL A 104 -13.59 5.77 -4.23
CA VAL A 104 -14.94 5.49 -4.74
C VAL A 104 -15.67 4.48 -3.85
N ALA A 105 -14.94 3.50 -3.30
CA ALA A 105 -15.48 2.60 -2.29
C ALA A 105 -15.16 3.11 -0.88
N THR A 106 -16.20 3.44 -0.12
CA THR A 106 -16.08 3.76 1.32
C THR A 106 -16.06 2.50 2.19
N ILE A 107 -16.72 1.43 1.72
CA ILE A 107 -16.59 0.08 2.27
C ILE A 107 -15.63 -0.68 1.36
N VAL A 108 -14.38 -0.78 1.83
CA VAL A 108 -13.29 -1.43 1.09
C VAL A 108 -13.15 -2.89 1.42
N TYR A 109 -12.68 -3.64 0.43
CA TYR A 109 -12.28 -5.05 0.51
C TYR A 109 -10.87 -5.21 -0.07
N PRO A 110 -10.14 -6.28 0.28
CA PRO A 110 -8.77 -6.48 -0.23
C PRO A 110 -8.61 -6.28 -1.74
N PHE A 111 -9.58 -6.73 -2.55
CA PHE A 111 -9.55 -6.53 -4.00
C PHE A 111 -9.49 -5.06 -4.45
N ASP A 112 -10.01 -4.13 -3.65
CA ASP A 112 -10.04 -2.70 -3.97
C ASP A 112 -8.65 -2.03 -3.88
N THR A 113 -7.67 -2.70 -3.26
CA THR A 113 -6.30 -2.19 -3.02
C THR A 113 -5.63 -1.60 -4.27
N PHE A 114 -5.87 -2.19 -5.44
CA PHE A 114 -5.24 -1.77 -6.70
C PHE A 114 -6.19 -1.05 -7.64
N TYR A 115 -7.38 -0.68 -7.17
CA TYR A 115 -8.32 0.13 -7.91
C TYR A 115 -7.94 1.63 -7.85
N ILE A 116 -6.70 1.92 -8.27
CA ILE A 116 -6.08 3.25 -8.22
C ILE A 116 -5.60 3.68 -9.61
N GLY A 117 -5.50 5.00 -9.80
CA GLY A 117 -5.05 5.60 -11.06
C GLY A 117 -3.55 5.40 -11.30
N LEU A 118 -3.12 5.52 -12.55
CA LEU A 118 -1.70 5.39 -12.92
C LEU A 118 -0.80 6.41 -12.22
N ILE A 119 -1.27 7.65 -12.06
CA ILE A 119 -0.50 8.69 -11.36
C ILE A 119 -0.37 8.37 -9.88
N ASP A 120 -1.42 7.83 -9.26
CA ASP A 120 -1.39 7.40 -7.86
C ASP A 120 -0.38 6.24 -7.65
N PHE A 121 -0.34 5.30 -8.59
CA PHE A 121 0.69 4.27 -8.63
C PHE A 121 2.11 4.83 -8.66
N GLN A 122 2.37 5.94 -9.38
CA GLN A 122 3.69 6.56 -9.39
C GLN A 122 4.12 7.00 -8.00
N PHE A 123 3.24 7.69 -7.27
CA PHE A 123 3.54 8.11 -5.90
C PHE A 123 3.72 6.93 -4.95
N LEU A 124 3.01 5.83 -5.16
CA LEU A 124 3.23 4.59 -4.42
C LEU A 124 4.61 3.99 -4.73
N ILE A 125 5.00 3.92 -6.01
CA ILE A 125 6.33 3.46 -6.44
C ILE A 125 7.41 4.34 -5.82
N PHE A 126 7.26 5.67 -5.83
CA PHE A 126 8.22 6.58 -5.20
C PHE A 126 8.29 6.38 -3.69
N SER A 127 7.16 6.20 -3.01
CA SER A 127 7.12 6.01 -1.55
C SER A 127 7.83 4.73 -1.12
N LEU A 128 7.71 3.65 -1.89
CA LEU A 128 8.35 2.36 -1.61
C LEU A 128 9.76 2.23 -2.21
N GLY A 129 10.04 2.92 -3.31
CA GLY A 129 11.31 2.88 -4.02
C GLY A 129 12.38 3.80 -3.41
N THR A 130 11.99 4.98 -2.90
CA THR A 130 12.94 5.95 -2.32
C THR A 130 13.75 5.37 -1.16
N PRO A 131 13.18 4.60 -0.21
CA PRO A 131 13.96 3.93 0.84
C PRO A 131 15.08 3.03 0.31
N MET A 132 14.94 2.44 -0.88
CA MET A 132 15.99 1.62 -1.50
C MET A 132 17.22 2.44 -1.91
N LEU A 133 17.04 3.72 -2.24
CA LEU A 133 18.13 4.62 -2.61
C LEU A 133 18.88 5.18 -1.39
N MET A 134 18.27 5.06 -0.21
CA MET A 134 18.79 5.61 1.05
C MET A 134 19.42 4.55 1.96
N LEU A 135 19.05 3.28 1.76
CA LEU A 135 19.46 2.16 2.59
C LEU A 135 20.29 1.17 1.80
N ASN A 136 21.34 0.65 2.44
CA ASN A 136 22.17 -0.41 1.89
C ASN A 136 21.47 -1.76 2.08
N LEU A 137 20.44 -2.04 1.28
CA LEU A 137 19.65 -3.27 1.34
C LEU A 137 20.26 -4.36 0.47
N ASN A 138 20.18 -5.61 0.89
CA ASN A 138 20.38 -6.74 -0.04
C ASN A 138 19.04 -7.17 -0.70
N LEU A 139 19.13 -8.07 -1.68
CA LEU A 139 17.94 -8.56 -2.42
C LEU A 139 16.89 -9.21 -1.50
N LEU A 140 17.31 -9.97 -0.49
CA LEU A 140 16.39 -10.63 0.44
C LEU A 140 15.59 -9.59 1.24
N GLU A 141 16.26 -8.60 1.81
CA GLU A 141 15.63 -7.51 2.56
C GLU A 141 14.61 -6.76 1.69
N HIS A 142 14.97 -6.44 0.45
CA HIS A 142 14.06 -5.80 -0.48
C HIS A 142 12.82 -6.67 -0.77
N VAL A 143 13.01 -7.96 -1.05
CA VAL A 143 11.89 -8.89 -1.30
C VAL A 143 10.99 -9.01 -0.08
N LEU A 144 11.55 -9.10 1.13
CA LEU A 144 10.79 -9.14 2.38
C LEU A 144 10.00 -7.85 2.61
N ALA A 145 10.61 -6.70 2.37
CA ALA A 145 9.96 -5.40 2.50
C ALA A 145 8.79 -5.25 1.51
N LEU A 146 8.99 -5.59 0.23
CA LEU A 146 7.92 -5.57 -0.76
C LEU A 146 6.81 -6.57 -0.42
N TYR A 147 7.17 -7.79 0.01
CA TYR A 147 6.19 -8.79 0.41
C TYR A 147 5.33 -8.31 1.57
N TYR A 148 5.94 -7.66 2.58
CA TYR A 148 5.24 -7.02 3.68
C TYR A 148 4.25 -5.97 3.15
N TYR A 149 4.73 -4.95 2.42
CA TYR A 149 3.88 -3.84 1.99
C TYR A 149 2.75 -4.27 1.05
N ILE A 150 2.99 -5.18 0.12
CA ILE A 150 1.93 -5.67 -0.79
C ILE A 150 0.88 -6.46 0.01
N THR A 151 1.30 -7.35 0.92
CA THR A 151 0.36 -8.16 1.71
C THR A 151 -0.45 -7.28 2.66
N VAL A 152 0.21 -6.34 3.32
CA VAL A 152 -0.41 -5.38 4.23
C VAL A 152 -1.34 -4.43 3.49
N SER A 153 -1.01 -4.03 2.25
CA SER A 153 -1.90 -3.23 1.39
C SER A 153 -3.26 -3.93 1.23
N TYR A 154 -3.24 -5.22 0.86
CA TYR A 154 -4.46 -6.02 0.77
C TYR A 154 -5.21 -6.12 2.09
N LEU A 155 -4.51 -6.44 3.18
CA LEU A 155 -5.13 -6.65 4.48
C LEU A 155 -5.66 -5.35 5.10
N SER A 156 -5.05 -4.20 4.81
CA SER A 156 -5.50 -2.88 5.28
C SER A 156 -6.86 -2.49 4.71
N HIS A 157 -7.20 -2.97 3.51
CA HIS A 157 -8.52 -2.84 2.90
C HIS A 157 -9.52 -3.87 3.44
N SER A 158 -9.31 -4.36 4.67
CA SER A 158 -10.24 -5.23 5.37
C SER A 158 -10.35 -4.81 6.82
N LYS A 159 -11.36 -5.32 7.52
CA LYS A 159 -11.48 -5.14 8.98
C LYS A 159 -10.86 -6.29 9.79
N LEU A 160 -10.08 -7.17 9.14
CA LEU A 160 -9.62 -8.43 9.75
C LEU A 160 -8.67 -8.22 10.93
N PHE A 161 -7.69 -7.33 10.77
CA PHE A 161 -6.62 -7.16 11.76
C PHE A 161 -6.58 -5.76 12.38
N TYR A 162 -6.90 -4.73 11.59
CA TYR A 162 -6.93 -3.35 12.05
C TYR A 162 -7.83 -2.52 11.16
N ASN A 163 -8.46 -1.50 11.73
CA ASN A 163 -9.42 -0.64 11.01
C ASN A 163 -8.79 0.66 10.50
N HIS A 164 -7.46 0.83 10.60
CA HIS A 164 -6.74 2.07 10.29
C HIS A 164 -7.15 2.67 8.93
N HIS A 165 -6.93 1.90 7.86
CA HIS A 165 -7.22 2.34 6.49
C HIS A 165 -8.72 2.29 6.16
N TYR A 166 -9.48 1.40 6.79
CA TYR A 166 -10.94 1.43 6.69
C TYR A 166 -11.54 2.74 7.25
N ILE A 167 -11.03 3.21 8.40
CA ILE A 167 -11.40 4.50 9.02
C ILE A 167 -10.99 5.65 8.10
N HIS A 168 -9.83 5.54 7.45
CA HIS A 168 -9.37 6.51 6.45
C HIS A 168 -10.38 6.66 5.30
N HIS A 169 -10.79 5.57 4.65
CA HIS A 169 -11.82 5.58 3.59
C HIS A 169 -13.19 6.13 4.05
N LYS A 170 -13.49 6.04 5.34
CA LYS A 170 -14.75 6.56 5.90
C LYS A 170 -14.71 8.04 6.23
N TYR A 171 -13.59 8.55 6.77
CA TYR A 171 -13.52 9.92 7.31
C TYR A 171 -12.59 10.87 6.55
N PHE A 172 -11.76 10.38 5.61
CA PHE A 172 -10.86 11.14 4.73
C PHE A 172 -9.72 11.94 5.39
N ILE A 173 -9.92 12.45 6.60
CA ILE A 173 -8.99 13.39 7.25
C ILE A 173 -8.07 12.75 8.30
N TYR A 174 -8.15 11.42 8.46
CA TYR A 174 -7.40 10.65 9.45
C TYR A 174 -6.67 9.49 8.80
N ASN A 175 -5.66 8.95 9.48
CA ASN A 175 -5.01 7.67 9.17
C ASN A 175 -4.34 7.62 7.79
N PHE A 176 -3.35 8.49 7.56
CA PHE A 176 -2.64 8.62 6.29
C PHE A 176 -1.43 7.69 6.14
N CYS A 177 -0.89 7.13 7.22
CA CYS A 177 0.15 6.10 7.17
C CYS A 177 -0.36 4.86 6.43
N PHE A 178 0.57 4.14 5.81
CA PHE A 178 0.27 2.95 5.02
C PHE A 178 -0.16 1.79 5.91
N SER A 179 0.65 1.48 6.92
CA SER A 179 0.47 0.31 7.77
C SER A 179 0.62 0.60 9.26
N ILE A 180 1.67 1.31 9.65
CA ILE A 180 1.95 1.64 11.05
C ILE A 180 1.69 3.14 11.26
N PRO A 181 0.79 3.54 12.18
CA PRO A 181 0.33 4.92 12.33
C PRO A 181 1.36 5.84 13.03
N ILE A 182 2.66 5.65 12.82
CA ILE A 182 3.71 6.39 13.52
C ILE A 182 3.55 7.89 13.26
N PHE A 183 3.47 8.28 11.98
CA PHE A 183 3.35 9.70 11.61
C PHE A 183 1.94 10.24 11.85
N ASP A 184 0.91 9.40 11.75
CA ASP A 184 -0.43 9.81 12.16
C ASP A 184 -0.51 10.20 13.64
N ILE A 185 0.13 9.43 14.52
CA ILE A 185 0.20 9.74 15.95
C ILE A 185 1.04 11.00 16.17
N MET A 186 2.23 11.08 15.57
CA MET A 186 3.13 12.23 15.74
C MET A 186 2.50 13.56 15.28
N PHE A 187 1.70 13.55 14.22
CA PHE A 187 1.11 14.74 13.63
C PHE A 187 -0.38 14.92 13.94
N GLY A 188 -0.93 14.14 14.87
CA GLY A 188 -2.31 14.28 15.35
C GLY A 188 -3.38 13.97 14.29
N THR A 189 -3.08 13.07 13.35
CA THR A 189 -4.02 12.57 12.34
C THR A 189 -4.46 11.13 12.58
N TYR A 190 -4.10 10.53 13.72
CA TYR A 190 -4.53 9.19 14.09
C TYR A 190 -5.96 9.16 14.64
N LYS A 191 -6.74 8.18 14.19
CA LYS A 191 -8.07 7.85 14.72
C LYS A 191 -8.22 6.35 14.90
N GLU A 192 -8.37 5.93 16.16
CA GLU A 192 -8.43 4.53 16.56
C GLU A 192 -9.79 3.87 16.23
N LYS A 193 -10.90 4.58 16.49
CA LYS A 193 -12.26 4.02 16.42
C LYS A 193 -13.17 4.84 15.51
N MET A 194 -14.10 4.13 14.87
CA MET A 194 -15.24 4.77 14.22
C MET A 194 -16.17 5.34 15.30
N ILE A 195 -16.71 6.53 15.07
CA ILE A 195 -17.84 7.02 15.86
C ILE A 195 -19.06 6.29 15.32
N GLU A 196 -19.72 5.49 16.16
CA GLU A 196 -21.06 4.98 15.89
C GLU A 196 -21.99 6.20 15.84
N GLN A 197 -22.56 6.45 14.66
CA GLN A 197 -23.62 7.43 14.44
C GLN A 197 -24.92 6.66 14.25
#